data_AF-A0A6N8ARQ4-F1
#
_entry.id   AF-A0A6N8ARQ4-F1
#
_cell.length_a   1.000
_cell.length_b   1.000
_cell.length_c   1.000
_cell.angle_alpha   90.00
_cell.angle_beta   90.00
_cell.angle_gamma   90.00
#
_symmetry.space_group_name_H-M   'P 1'
#
loop_
_entity.id
_entity.type
_entity.pdbx_description
1 polymer ?
#
loop_
_entity_poly.entity_id
_entity_poly.type
_entity_poly.pdbx_seq_one_letter_code
_entity_poly.pdbx_strand_id
1 'polypeptide(L)'
;MSQLSFSSFDSPLMVRDAQGRYLLATAEQILEAARHAIERKMQRGTSFTSPAAVKEYLCAKLAGFEHEVFAVLFMDTQHRLIEYAEMFRGTIDGASVYPRELAKEALRLNAAAVIVSHNHPSGSPEPSGADRTLTQRLKEALGLVDVRVLDHIIVAGTDATSFAERGLI
;
A
#
# COMPACT_ATOMS: atom_id res chain seq x y z
N MET A 1 -12.70 -2.07 19.36
CA MET A 1 -12.87 -3.25 18.50
C MET A 1 -14.20 -3.12 17.77
N SER A 2 -14.18 -2.64 16.52
CA SER A 2 -15.36 -2.68 15.65
C SER A 2 -15.18 -3.89 14.75
N GLN A 3 -15.78 -5.02 15.13
CA GLN A 3 -15.91 -6.14 14.21
C GLN A 3 -16.77 -5.65 13.04
N LEU A 4 -16.15 -5.49 11.87
CA LEU A 4 -16.90 -5.42 10.62
C LEU A 4 -17.55 -6.80 10.45
N SER A 5 -18.77 -6.96 10.96
CA SER A 5 -19.65 -8.04 10.59
C SER A 5 -20.01 -7.82 9.12
N PHE A 6 -19.25 -8.45 8.23
CA PHE A 6 -19.72 -8.65 6.87
C PHE A 6 -20.88 -9.62 6.96
N SER A 7 -22.11 -9.12 6.82
CA SER A 7 -23.23 -9.95 6.41
C SER A 7 -22.76 -10.76 5.20
N SER A 8 -22.86 -12.09 5.27
CA SER A 8 -22.57 -12.98 4.14
C SER A 8 -23.22 -12.39 2.89
N PHE A 9 -22.41 -12.05 1.89
CA PHE A 9 -22.93 -11.72 0.58
C PHE A 9 -23.46 -13.01 -0.03
N ASP A 10 -24.69 -13.40 0.33
CA ASP A 10 -25.37 -14.56 -0.29
C ASP A 10 -25.77 -14.27 -1.74
N SER A 11 -25.59 -13.03 -2.20
CA SER A 11 -25.84 -12.62 -3.58
C SER A 11 -24.52 -12.51 -4.36
N PRO A 12 -24.41 -13.18 -5.52
CA PRO A 12 -23.23 -13.02 -6.37
C PRO A 12 -23.11 -11.59 -6.86
N LEU A 13 -21.90 -11.04 -6.84
CA LEU A 13 -21.61 -9.74 -7.45
C LEU A 13 -21.67 -9.88 -8.97
N MET A 14 -22.32 -8.92 -9.62
CA MET A 14 -22.52 -8.90 -11.07
C MET A 14 -21.86 -7.66 -11.68
N VAL A 15 -21.27 -7.81 -12.86
CA VAL A 15 -20.72 -6.73 -13.68
C VAL A 15 -21.49 -6.62 -15.00
N ARG A 16 -21.64 -5.40 -15.50
CA ARG A 16 -22.32 -5.12 -16.76
C ARG A 16 -21.29 -5.05 -17.90
N ASP A 17 -21.44 -5.90 -18.92
CA ASP A 17 -20.59 -5.88 -20.10
C ASP A 17 -20.93 -4.70 -21.04
N ALA A 18 -20.11 -4.49 -22.07
CA ALA A 18 -20.29 -3.41 -23.05
C ALA A 18 -21.61 -3.52 -23.84
N GLN A 19 -22.19 -4.72 -23.92
CA GLN A 19 -23.47 -5.01 -24.56
C GLN A 19 -24.66 -4.84 -23.61
N GLY A 20 -24.39 -4.50 -22.34
CA GLY A 20 -25.39 -4.22 -21.32
C GLY A 20 -25.90 -5.45 -20.58
N ARG A 21 -25.31 -6.64 -20.77
CA ARG A 21 -25.66 -7.87 -20.05
C ARG A 21 -24.98 -7.90 -18.70
N TYR A 22 -25.65 -8.49 -17.72
CA TYR A 22 -25.07 -8.74 -16.39
C TYR A 22 -24.44 -10.14 -16.36
N LEU A 23 -23.17 -10.21 -16.00
CA LEU A 23 -22.39 -11.44 -15.83
C LEU A 23 -21.90 -11.52 -14.39
N LEU A 24 -21.59 -12.72 -13.90
CA LEU A 24 -20.92 -12.90 -12.62
C LEU A 24 -19.56 -12.18 -12.66
N ALA A 25 -19.28 -11.41 -11.61
CA ALA A 25 -17.99 -10.75 -11.47
C ALA A 25 -16.90 -11.79 -11.16
N THR A 26 -15.78 -11.71 -11.87
CA THR A 26 -14.59 -12.49 -11.52
C THR A 26 -13.96 -11.94 -10.24
N ALA A 27 -13.17 -12.76 -9.54
CA ALA A 27 -12.43 -12.29 -8.36
C ALA A 27 -11.54 -11.08 -8.68
N GLU A 28 -10.89 -11.07 -9.86
CA GLU A 28 -10.08 -9.96 -10.35
C GLU A 28 -10.91 -8.68 -10.52
N GLN A 29 -12.09 -8.77 -11.14
CA GLN A 29 -12.99 -7.61 -11.30
C GLN A 29 -13.47 -7.07 -9.95
N ILE A 30 -13.73 -7.94 -8.98
CA ILE A 30 -14.15 -7.55 -7.62
C ILE A 30 -12.99 -6.81 -6.92
N LEU A 31 -11.78 -7.35 -6.98
CA LEU A 31 -10.59 -6.73 -6.39
C LEU A 31 -10.30 -5.38 -7.04
N GLU A 32 -10.40 -5.27 -8.36
CA GLU A 32 -10.18 -4.01 -9.07
C GLU A 32 -11.23 -2.95 -8.73
N ALA A 33 -12.51 -3.35 -8.68
CA ALA A 33 -13.58 -2.47 -8.24
C ALA A 33 -13.39 -1.99 -6.78
N ALA A 34 -12.91 -2.87 -5.90
CA ALA A 34 -12.59 -2.53 -4.52
C ALA A 34 -11.44 -1.52 -4.43
N ARG A 35 -10.34 -1.73 -5.18
CA ARG A 35 -9.22 -0.79 -5.27
C ARG A 35 -9.70 0.60 -5.69
N HIS A 36 -10.49 0.69 -6.76
CA HIS A 36 -11.07 1.96 -7.20
C HIS A 36 -12.03 2.59 -6.20
N ALA A 37 -12.83 1.80 -5.48
CA ALA A 37 -13.72 2.33 -4.46
C ALA A 37 -12.95 2.97 -3.29
N ILE A 38 -11.79 2.41 -2.96
CA ILE A 38 -10.94 2.88 -1.86
C ILE A 38 -10.10 4.09 -2.26
N GLU A 39 -9.61 4.15 -3.50
CA GLU A 39 -9.01 5.37 -4.07
C GLU A 39 -9.96 6.57 -3.96
N ARG A 40 -11.27 6.37 -4.22
CA ARG A 40 -12.25 7.45 -4.07
C ARG A 40 -12.43 7.91 -2.63
N LYS A 41 -12.20 7.04 -1.64
CA LYS A 41 -12.25 7.38 -0.21
C LYS A 41 -10.98 8.08 0.28
N MET A 42 -9.84 7.85 -0.38
CA MET A 42 -8.53 8.36 -0.01
C MET A 42 -7.96 9.21 -1.15
N GLN A 43 -8.48 10.42 -1.27
CA GLN A 43 -8.07 11.36 -2.31
C GLN A 43 -6.85 12.17 -1.87
N ARG A 44 -6.22 12.84 -2.84
CA ARG A 44 -5.18 13.83 -2.55
C ARG A 44 -5.69 14.83 -1.51
N GLY A 45 -4.88 15.10 -0.50
CA GLY A 45 -5.21 15.98 0.63
C GLY A 45 -5.84 15.26 1.83
N THR A 46 -6.17 13.97 1.74
CA THR A 46 -6.65 13.21 2.90
C THR A 46 -5.53 13.02 3.91
N SER A 47 -5.76 13.40 5.16
CA SER A 47 -4.88 13.07 6.28
C SER A 47 -5.07 11.62 6.69
N PHE A 48 -3.99 10.87 6.87
CA PHE A 48 -4.05 9.58 7.55
C PHE A 48 -4.20 9.83 9.06
N THR A 49 -5.41 9.59 9.57
CA THR A 49 -5.76 9.90 10.96
C THR A 49 -5.27 8.87 11.98
N SER A 50 -4.82 7.69 11.51
CA SER A 50 -4.24 6.63 12.36
C SER A 50 -3.44 5.61 11.54
N PRO A 51 -2.47 4.89 12.15
CA PRO A 51 -1.80 3.75 11.52
C PRO A 51 -2.76 2.66 11.03
N ALA A 52 -3.87 2.45 11.74
CA ALA A 52 -4.91 1.50 11.33
C ALA A 52 -5.55 1.87 9.98
N ALA A 53 -5.84 3.15 9.76
CA ALA A 53 -6.39 3.62 8.49
C ALA A 53 -5.40 3.45 7.34
N VAL A 54 -4.10 3.66 7.59
CA VAL A 54 -3.05 3.41 6.58
C VAL A 54 -2.98 1.92 6.23
N LYS A 55 -2.97 1.03 7.24
CA LYS A 55 -2.96 -0.42 7.03
C LYS A 55 -4.18 -0.90 6.26
N GLU A 56 -5.39 -0.45 6.63
CA GLU A 56 -6.62 -0.80 5.90
C GLU A 56 -6.55 -0.38 4.44
N TYR A 57 -6.10 0.85 4.17
CA TYR A 57 -5.91 1.35 2.81
C TYR A 57 -4.91 0.50 2.02
N LEU A 58 -3.75 0.20 2.60
CA LEU A 58 -2.68 -0.56 1.94
C LEU A 58 -3.05 -2.03 1.74
N CYS A 59 -3.71 -2.67 2.71
CA CYS A 59 -4.26 -4.02 2.55
C CYS A 59 -5.17 -4.07 1.34
N ALA A 60 -6.09 -3.13 1.20
CA ALA A 60 -7.01 -3.18 0.07
C ALA A 60 -6.35 -2.86 -1.29
N LYS A 61 -5.28 -2.08 -1.30
CA LYS A 61 -4.52 -1.78 -2.52
C LYS A 61 -3.61 -2.93 -2.95
N LEU A 62 -2.89 -3.51 -2.00
CA LEU A 62 -1.80 -4.47 -2.25
C LEU A 62 -2.18 -5.94 -2.04
N ALA A 63 -3.30 -6.24 -1.36
CA ALA A 63 -3.76 -7.62 -1.25
C ALA A 63 -4.12 -8.21 -2.62
N GLY A 64 -3.88 -9.51 -2.75
CA GLY A 64 -4.26 -10.28 -3.93
C GLY A 64 -3.30 -10.18 -5.12
N PHE A 65 -2.20 -9.42 -5.03
CA PHE A 65 -1.13 -9.53 -6.01
C PHE A 65 -0.37 -10.86 -5.83
N GLU A 66 -0.14 -11.56 -6.93
CA GLU A 66 0.59 -12.84 -6.97
C GLU A 66 2.12 -12.66 -6.90
N HIS A 67 2.60 -11.43 -7.09
CA HIS A 67 4.01 -11.02 -7.00
C HIS A 67 4.16 -9.85 -6.02
N GLU A 68 5.37 -9.58 -5.58
CA GLU A 68 5.63 -8.43 -4.71
C GLU A 68 5.47 -7.10 -5.47
N VAL A 69 4.70 -6.18 -4.89
CA VAL A 69 4.54 -4.81 -5.35
C VAL A 69 4.99 -3.88 -4.23
N PHE A 70 6.03 -3.08 -4.50
CA PHE A 70 6.49 -2.05 -3.58
C PHE A 70 5.85 -0.71 -3.94
N ALA A 71 5.05 -0.19 -3.03
CA ALA A 71 4.32 1.05 -3.18
C ALA A 71 4.75 2.10 -2.14
N VAL A 72 4.48 3.36 -2.48
CA VAL A 72 4.85 4.52 -1.67
C VAL A 72 3.67 5.46 -1.58
N LEU A 73 3.37 5.89 -0.35
CA LEU A 73 2.48 6.99 -0.04
C LEU A 73 3.33 8.25 0.13
N PHE A 74 3.26 9.16 -0.83
CA PHE A 74 3.92 10.47 -0.75
C PHE A 74 3.05 11.44 0.01
N MET A 75 3.62 12.18 0.96
CA MET A 75 2.85 13.07 1.85
C MET A 75 3.45 14.46 1.95
N ASP A 76 2.58 15.43 2.24
CA ASP A 76 2.99 16.80 2.53
C ASP A 76 3.48 16.97 3.99
N THR A 77 3.83 18.21 4.36
CA THR A 77 4.31 18.55 5.71
C THR A 77 3.27 18.35 6.82
N GLN A 78 1.98 18.27 6.47
CA GLN A 78 0.87 18.01 7.38
C GLN A 78 0.43 16.54 7.35
N HIS A 79 1.25 15.65 6.79
CA HIS A 79 0.98 14.22 6.64
C HIS A 79 -0.30 13.92 5.85
N ARG A 80 -0.63 14.78 4.88
CA ARG A 80 -1.71 14.54 3.91
C ARG A 80 -1.18 13.85 2.69
N LEU A 81 -1.93 12.87 2.18
CA LEU A 81 -1.58 12.13 0.98
C LEU A 81 -1.48 13.09 -0.22
N ILE A 82 -0.32 13.11 -0.87
CA ILE A 82 -0.12 13.74 -2.18
C ILE A 82 -0.49 12.73 -3.27
N GLU A 83 0.14 11.55 -3.21
CA GLU A 83 0.00 10.51 -4.23
C GLU A 83 0.34 9.13 -3.64
N TYR A 84 -0.34 8.10 -4.13
CA TYR A 84 0.03 6.70 -3.95
C TYR A 84 0.64 6.20 -5.28
N ALA A 85 1.81 5.56 -5.22
CA ALA A 85 2.46 5.00 -6.40
C ALA A 85 2.99 3.58 -6.16
N GLU A 86 2.67 2.66 -7.06
CA GLU A 86 3.26 1.32 -7.15
C GLU A 86 4.59 1.41 -7.90
N MET A 87 5.67 1.75 -7.20
CA MET A 87 6.94 2.15 -7.81
C MET A 87 7.77 0.97 -8.35
N PHE A 88 7.71 -0.19 -7.71
CA PHE A 88 8.50 -1.35 -8.11
C PHE A 88 7.65 -2.61 -8.09
N ARG A 89 7.90 -3.50 -9.05
CA ARG A 89 7.28 -4.81 -9.13
C ARG A 89 8.38 -5.86 -9.13
N GLY A 90 8.23 -6.85 -8.27
CA GLY A 90 9.17 -7.93 -8.04
C GLY A 90 8.70 -9.26 -8.58
N THR A 91 9.36 -10.30 -8.11
CA THR A 91 8.94 -11.69 -8.26
C THR A 91 8.19 -12.13 -6.99
N ILE A 92 8.05 -13.44 -6.78
CA ILE A 92 7.52 -14.02 -5.54
C ILE A 92 8.55 -13.87 -4.39
N ASP A 93 9.84 -13.78 -4.72
CA ASP A 93 10.95 -13.80 -3.74
C ASP A 93 11.46 -12.40 -3.36
N GLY A 94 10.94 -11.34 -3.99
CA GLY A 94 11.47 -9.99 -3.77
C GLY A 94 11.20 -9.00 -4.89
N ALA A 95 11.06 -7.72 -4.54
CA ALA A 95 11.19 -6.59 -5.46
C ALA A 95 12.55 -5.88 -5.32
N SER A 96 13.19 -5.56 -6.46
CA SER A 96 14.38 -4.70 -6.46
C SER A 96 13.97 -3.23 -6.32
N VAL A 97 14.24 -2.65 -5.15
CA VAL A 97 13.91 -1.26 -4.81
C VAL A 97 15.15 -0.38 -4.91
N TYR A 98 15.03 0.72 -5.65
CA TYR A 98 16.14 1.65 -5.88
C TYR A 98 15.89 2.99 -5.17
N PRO A 99 16.62 3.31 -4.09
CA PRO A 99 16.42 4.56 -3.34
C PRO A 99 16.49 5.83 -4.20
N ARG A 100 17.31 5.81 -5.27
CA ARG A 100 17.44 6.94 -6.19
C ARG A 100 16.15 7.28 -6.93
N GLU A 101 15.37 6.28 -7.32
CA GLU A 101 14.12 6.49 -8.06
C GLU A 101 13.03 6.97 -7.11
N LEU A 102 13.01 6.45 -5.88
CA LEU A 102 12.11 6.91 -4.83
C LEU A 102 12.43 8.36 -4.42
N ALA A 103 13.69 8.73 -4.28
CA ALA A 103 14.11 10.10 -4.01
C ALA A 103 13.72 11.07 -5.14
N LYS A 104 13.95 10.69 -6.40
CA LYS A 104 13.55 11.47 -7.57
C LYS A 104 12.05 11.73 -7.57
N GLU A 105 11.25 10.71 -7.27
CA GLU A 105 9.80 10.82 -7.25
C GLU A 105 9.30 11.66 -6.07
N ALA A 106 9.88 11.47 -4.88
CA ALA A 106 9.57 12.29 -3.71
C ALA A 106 9.82 13.78 -3.98
N LEU A 107 10.96 14.11 -4.61
CA LEU A 107 11.30 15.48 -4.99
C LEU A 107 10.37 16.01 -6.09
N ARG A 108 10.04 15.21 -7.12
CA ARG A 108 9.08 15.56 -8.17
C ARG A 108 7.73 15.98 -7.58
N LEU A 109 7.29 15.26 -6.54
CA LEU A 109 6.02 15.48 -5.86
C LEU A 109 6.08 16.53 -4.75
N ASN A 110 7.26 17.08 -4.44
CA ASN A 110 7.50 17.91 -3.26
C ASN A 110 7.02 17.25 -1.96
N ALA A 111 7.23 15.94 -1.84
CA ALA A 111 6.87 15.19 -0.65
C ALA A 111 7.80 15.56 0.50
N ALA A 112 7.24 15.82 1.68
CA ALA A 112 8.00 16.04 2.91
C ALA A 112 8.21 14.75 3.72
N ALA A 113 7.44 13.71 3.39
CA ALA A 113 7.49 12.42 4.05
C ALA A 113 6.89 11.33 3.16
N VAL A 114 7.27 10.08 3.44
CA VAL A 114 6.75 8.89 2.79
C VAL A 114 6.38 7.80 3.79
N ILE A 115 5.38 7.00 3.46
CA ILE A 115 5.20 5.65 4.02
C ILE A 115 5.47 4.69 2.88
N VAL A 116 6.34 3.71 3.11
CA VAL A 116 6.65 2.67 2.12
C VAL A 116 5.91 1.38 2.48
N SER A 117 5.59 0.56 1.49
CA SER A 117 4.87 -0.68 1.72
C SER A 117 5.12 -1.69 0.62
N HIS A 118 5.09 -2.98 0.95
CA HIS A 118 4.98 -4.05 -0.02
C HIS A 118 4.12 -5.20 0.48
N ASN A 119 3.57 -5.99 -0.45
CA ASN A 119 2.90 -7.24 -0.10
C ASN A 119 3.88 -8.42 -0.08
N HIS A 120 3.62 -9.37 0.81
CA HIS A 120 4.17 -10.72 0.76
C HIS A 120 3.12 -11.68 0.19
N PRO A 121 3.28 -12.17 -1.07
CA PRO A 121 2.39 -13.17 -1.64
C PRO A 121 2.32 -14.47 -0.82
N SER A 122 3.36 -14.76 -0.03
CA SER A 122 3.41 -15.91 0.89
C SER A 122 2.40 -15.85 2.03
N GLY A 123 1.83 -14.67 2.31
CA GLY A 123 0.86 -14.48 3.39
C GLY A 123 1.47 -14.33 4.79
N SER A 124 2.79 -14.26 4.92
CA SER A 124 3.45 -13.96 6.21
C SER A 124 3.62 -12.44 6.39
N PRO A 125 3.09 -11.82 7.46
CA PRO A 125 3.29 -10.40 7.75
C PRO A 125 4.63 -10.12 8.47
N GLU A 126 5.48 -11.13 8.68
CA GLU A 126 6.73 -10.96 9.43
C GLU A 126 7.82 -10.31 8.57
N PRO A 127 8.45 -9.21 9.03
CA PRO A 127 9.53 -8.57 8.29
C PRO A 127 10.79 -9.43 8.20
N SER A 128 11.29 -9.61 6.99
CA SER A 128 12.56 -10.28 6.71
C SER A 128 13.76 -9.41 7.09
N GLY A 129 14.96 -10.01 7.09
CA GLY A 129 16.21 -9.26 7.22
C GLY A 129 16.43 -8.28 6.07
N ALA A 130 16.02 -8.65 4.86
CA ALA A 130 16.11 -7.80 3.67
C ALA A 130 15.23 -6.55 3.82
N ASP A 131 14.02 -6.70 4.36
CA ASP A 131 13.10 -5.56 4.60
C ASP A 131 13.71 -4.55 5.56
N ARG A 132 14.35 -5.03 6.64
CA ARG A 132 15.02 -4.18 7.63
C ARG A 132 16.19 -3.41 7.01
N THR A 133 17.04 -4.10 6.26
CA THR A 133 18.17 -3.48 5.56
C THR A 133 17.69 -2.46 4.52
N LEU A 134 16.66 -2.80 3.75
CA LEU A 134 16.07 -1.90 2.77
C LEU A 134 15.51 -0.64 3.44
N THR A 135 14.72 -0.81 4.51
CA THR A 135 14.13 0.30 5.26
C THR A 135 15.21 1.27 5.74
N GLN A 136 16.28 0.74 6.34
CA GLN A 136 17.37 1.57 6.84
C GLN A 136 18.06 2.35 5.71
N ARG A 137 18.32 1.68 4.58
CA ARG A 137 18.92 2.32 3.40
C ARG A 137 18.01 3.42 2.82
N LEU A 138 16.69 3.21 2.82
CA LEU A 138 15.73 4.22 2.38
C LEU A 138 15.70 5.43 3.32
N LYS A 139 15.71 5.21 4.64
CA LYS A 139 15.79 6.31 5.64
C LYS A 139 17.01 7.17 5.42
N GLU A 140 18.18 6.54 5.26
CA GLU A 140 19.44 7.25 5.05
C GLU A 140 19.41 8.05 3.75
N ALA A 141 19.01 7.42 2.64
CA ALA A 141 19.02 8.06 1.33
C ALA A 141 18.02 9.23 1.23
N LEU A 142 16.79 9.05 1.72
CA LEU A 142 15.76 10.08 1.69
C LEU A 142 16.01 11.19 2.71
N GLY A 143 16.61 10.86 3.85
CA GLY A 143 17.00 11.84 4.85
C GLY A 143 18.00 12.87 4.34
N LEU A 144 18.85 12.52 3.36
CA LEU A 144 19.78 13.46 2.72
C LEU A 144 19.09 14.58 1.92
N VAL A 145 17.81 14.41 1.58
CA VAL A 145 17.00 15.38 0.85
C VAL A 145 15.76 15.81 1.66
N ASP A 146 15.84 15.70 2.99
CA ASP A 146 14.81 16.11 3.94
C ASP A 146 13.45 15.42 3.76
N VAL A 147 13.43 14.21 3.19
CA VAL A 147 12.23 13.38 3.07
C VAL A 147 12.23 12.30 4.16
N ARG A 148 11.25 12.35 5.07
CA ARG A 148 11.16 11.40 6.18
C ARG A 148 10.47 10.10 5.77
N VAL A 149 11.04 8.96 6.10
CA VAL A 149 10.30 7.68 6.05
C VAL A 149 9.57 7.52 7.39
N LEU A 150 8.25 7.64 7.39
CA LEU A 150 7.43 7.59 8.62
C LEU A 150 7.15 6.16 9.06
N ASP A 151 6.99 5.25 8.10
CA ASP A 151 6.69 3.85 8.37
C ASP A 151 7.05 2.97 7.17
N HIS A 152 7.18 1.68 7.43
CA HIS A 152 7.23 0.62 6.45
C HIS A 152 6.17 -0.43 6.80
N ILE A 153 5.17 -0.57 5.93
CA ILE A 153 4.04 -1.47 6.14
C ILE A 153 4.14 -2.70 5.24
N ILE A 154 4.21 -3.89 5.83
CA ILE A 154 4.19 -5.15 5.10
C ILE A 154 2.75 -5.68 5.09
N VAL A 155 2.19 -5.89 3.90
CA VAL A 155 0.84 -6.43 3.70
C VAL A 155 0.90 -7.93 3.45
N ALA A 156 0.09 -8.71 4.17
CA ALA A 156 -0.01 -10.15 4.02
C ALA A 156 -1.48 -10.57 4.02
N GLY A 157 -2.08 -10.60 2.83
CA GLY A 157 -3.52 -10.82 2.69
C GLY A 157 -4.33 -9.70 3.33
N THR A 158 -5.13 -10.03 4.35
CA THR A 158 -5.94 -9.05 5.10
C THR A 158 -5.22 -8.47 6.32
N ASP A 159 -4.03 -8.97 6.66
CA ASP A 159 -3.22 -8.50 7.79
C ASP A 159 -2.06 -7.61 7.31
N ALA A 160 -1.56 -6.75 8.20
CA ALA A 160 -0.41 -5.92 7.92
C ALA A 160 0.42 -5.58 9.17
N THR A 161 1.73 -5.59 9.00
CA THR A 161 2.71 -5.20 10.02
C THR A 161 3.25 -3.80 9.75
N SER A 162 3.21 -2.92 10.74
CA SER A 162 3.90 -1.63 10.74
C SER A 162 5.28 -1.75 11.42
N PHE A 163 6.32 -1.20 10.79
CA PHE A 163 7.64 -1.10 11.39
C PHE A 163 7.65 -0.09 12.54
N ALA A 164 6.93 1.02 12.40
CA ALA A 164 6.83 2.05 13.43
C ALA A 164 6.17 1.51 14.70
N GLU A 165 5.06 0.78 14.58
CA GLU A 165 4.39 0.12 15.72
C GLU A 165 5.29 -0.93 16.41
N ARG A 166 6.20 -1.56 15.65
CA ARG A 166 7.18 -2.53 16.16
C ARG A 166 8.50 -1.91 16.63
N GLY A 167 8.68 -0.59 16.55
CA GLY A 167 9.91 0.09 16.95
C GLY A 167 11.13 -0.23 16.07
N LEU A 168 10.90 -0.53 14.78
CA LEU A 168 11.95 -0.90 13.82
C LEU A 168 12.43 0.28 12.97
N ILE A 169 11.84 1.46 13.14
CA ILE A 169 12.13 2.70 12.41
C ILE A 169 12.15 3.90 13.33
#